data_AF-A0A7C9EQY2-F1
#
_entry.id   AF-A0A7C9EQY2-F1
#
_cell.length_a   1.000
_cell.length_b   1.000
_cell.length_c   1.000
_cell.angle_alpha   90.00
_cell.angle_beta   90.00
_cell.angle_gamma   90.00
#
_symmetry.space_group_name_H-M   'P 1'
#
loop_
_entity.id
_entity.type
_entity.pdbx_description
1 polymer ?
#
loop_
_entity_poly.entity_id
_entity_poly.type
_entity_poly.pdbx_seq_one_letter_code
_entity_poly.pdbx_strand_id
1 'polypeptide(L)'
;PFYWHANTTACPGVFVDGSIHWIACNASDYKPTIVAFDLAKETFCEVPPPSLAGDMLLCSRLAAVSGYLCMYHTHDIYDYEVDRPAVKENIDLWVMKEYGIRESWIRFTV
;
A
#
# COMPACT_ATOMS: atom_id res chain seq x y z
N PRO A 1 -11.73 1.91 14.75
CA PRO A 1 -10.62 2.89 14.80
C PRO A 1 -9.37 2.32 14.12
N PHE A 2 -8.79 3.03 13.17
CA PHE A 2 -7.54 2.65 12.50
C PHE A 2 -6.36 3.29 13.25
N TYR A 3 -5.27 2.56 13.44
CA TYR A 3 -4.06 3.09 14.08
C TYR A 3 -2.82 2.85 13.21
N TRP A 4 -1.83 3.71 13.41
CA TRP A 4 -0.55 3.68 12.71
C TRP A 4 0.42 2.73 13.43
N HIS A 5 1.00 1.76 12.72
CA HIS A 5 2.13 0.96 13.23
C HIS A 5 3.44 1.72 13.02
N ALA A 6 3.93 2.36 14.08
CA ALA A 6 5.05 3.29 14.04
C ALA A 6 6.44 2.65 14.20
N ASN A 7 6.74 1.48 13.61
CA ASN A 7 8.04 0.83 13.88
C ASN A 7 8.92 0.41 12.70
N THR A 8 8.68 0.90 11.49
CA THR A 8 9.72 0.95 10.44
C THR A 8 9.43 2.16 9.55
N THR A 9 10.44 2.98 9.26
CA THR A 9 10.48 4.07 8.24
C THR A 9 9.10 4.58 7.76
N ALA A 10 8.65 5.70 8.31
CA ALA A 10 7.37 6.34 7.99
C ALA A 10 6.96 6.18 6.52
N CYS A 11 5.97 5.32 6.23
CA CYS A 11 5.29 5.32 4.93
C CYS A 11 4.39 6.55 4.92
N PRO A 12 4.76 7.66 4.25
CA PRO A 12 3.91 8.84 4.23
C PRO A 12 2.59 8.51 3.51
N GLY A 13 1.52 9.21 3.90
CA GLY A 13 0.26 9.13 3.17
C GLY A 13 0.43 9.58 1.71
N VAL A 14 -0.24 8.90 0.79
CA VAL A 14 -0.15 9.13 -0.66
C VAL A 14 -1.40 9.84 -1.16
N PHE A 15 -1.25 10.99 -1.82
CA PHE A 15 -2.36 11.76 -2.34
C PHE A 15 -2.74 11.34 -3.77
N VAL A 16 -3.97 10.86 -3.97
CA VAL A 16 -4.57 10.48 -5.26
C VAL A 16 -6.07 10.80 -5.22
N ASP A 17 -6.63 11.27 -6.32
CA ASP A 17 -8.09 11.50 -6.48
C ASP A 17 -8.76 12.25 -5.30
N GLY A 18 -8.11 13.33 -4.84
CA GLY A 18 -8.64 14.15 -3.73
C GLY A 18 -8.53 13.53 -2.34
N SER A 19 -7.89 12.36 -2.21
CA SER A 19 -7.80 11.60 -0.96
C SER A 19 -6.36 11.26 -0.57
N ILE A 20 -6.06 11.20 0.73
CA ILE A 20 -4.77 10.76 1.27
C ILE A 20 -4.89 9.29 1.67
N HIS A 21 -3.96 8.44 1.23
CA HIS A 21 -4.00 6.99 1.37
C HIS A 21 -2.85 6.47 2.22
N TRP A 22 -3.12 5.49 3.08
CA TRP A 22 -2.08 4.73 3.78
C TRP A 22 -2.57 3.31 4.07
N ILE A 23 -1.63 2.43 4.38
CA ILE A 23 -1.95 1.09 4.88
C ILE A 23 -2.11 1.18 6.40
N ALA A 24 -3.22 0.64 6.90
CA ALA A 24 -3.52 0.58 8.33
C ALA A 24 -4.00 -0.82 8.72
N CYS A 25 -3.92 -1.13 10.01
CA CYS A 25 -4.54 -2.34 10.56
C CYS A 25 -5.86 -1.96 11.23
N ASN A 26 -6.89 -2.76 10.99
CA ASN A 26 -8.12 -2.65 11.76
C ASN A 26 -7.90 -3.23 13.18
N ALA A 27 -8.32 -2.50 14.21
CA ALA A 27 -8.19 -2.92 15.60
C ALA A 27 -8.97 -4.19 15.95
N SER A 28 -10.05 -4.52 15.23
CA SER A 28 -10.90 -5.66 15.57
C SER A 28 -10.36 -7.00 15.10
N ASP A 29 -9.76 -7.05 13.90
CA ASP A 29 -9.31 -8.30 13.28
C ASP A 29 -7.83 -8.28 12.86
N TYR A 30 -7.12 -7.18 13.13
CA TYR A 30 -5.71 -6.96 12.78
C TYR A 30 -5.40 -7.13 11.30
N LYS A 31 -6.42 -7.06 10.44
CA LYS A 31 -6.20 -7.19 9.00
C LYS A 31 -5.67 -5.88 8.41
N PRO A 32 -4.62 -5.95 7.59
CA PRO A 32 -4.15 -4.79 6.85
C PRO A 32 -5.19 -4.38 5.80
N THR A 33 -5.42 -3.07 5.68
CA THR A 33 -6.31 -2.48 4.67
C THR A 33 -5.73 -1.16 4.18
N ILE A 34 -6.15 -0.74 2.98
CA ILE A 34 -5.84 0.59 2.47
C ILE A 34 -6.96 1.51 2.95
N VAL A 35 -6.59 2.54 3.70
CA VAL A 35 -7.52 3.58 4.16
C VAL A 35 -7.25 4.85 3.37
N ALA A 36 -8.33 5.53 2.99
CA ALA A 36 -8.30 6.84 2.39
C ALA A 36 -9.01 7.86 3.29
N PHE A 37 -8.49 9.08 3.32
CA PHE A 37 -9.16 10.26 3.87
C PHE A 37 -9.49 11.22 2.74
N ASP A 38 -10.78 11.36 2.44
CA ASP A 38 -11.31 12.28 1.44
C ASP A 38 -11.24 13.70 1.99
N LEU A 39 -10.43 14.57 1.36
CA LEU A 39 -10.22 15.94 1.84
C LEU A 39 -11.44 16.85 1.64
N ALA A 40 -12.33 16.53 0.69
CA ALA A 40 -13.50 17.34 0.40
C ALA A 40 -14.66 17.01 1.34
N LYS A 41 -14.81 15.73 1.69
CA LYS A 41 -15.87 15.23 2.58
C LYS A 41 -15.44 15.15 4.04
N GLU A 42 -14.15 15.20 4.32
CA GLU A 42 -13.55 14.99 5.64
C GLU A 42 -13.94 13.62 6.24
N THR A 43 -14.05 12.61 5.39
CA THR A 43 -14.45 11.24 5.79
C THR A 43 -13.38 10.22 5.47
N PHE A 44 -13.32 9.18 6.28
CA PHE A 44 -12.49 8.00 6.01
C PHE A 44 -13.28 6.96 5.21
N CYS A 45 -12.63 6.32 4.25
CA CYS A 45 -13.16 5.16 3.55
C CYS A 45 -12.08 4.09 3.35
N GLU A 46 -12.52 2.84 3.18
CA GLU A 46 -11.62 1.75 2.80
C GLU A 46 -11.51 1.69 1.28
N VAL A 47 -10.29 1.50 0.79
CA VAL A 47 -9.99 1.28 -0.62
C VAL A 47 -9.65 -0.20 -0.80
N PRO A 48 -10.28 -0.90 -1.75
CA PRO A 48 -10.02 -2.32 -1.90
C PRO A 48 -8.57 -2.56 -2.38
N PRO A 49 -7.82 -3.45 -1.71
CA PRO A 49 -6.50 -3.86 -2.19
C PRO A 49 -6.63 -4.76 -3.43
N PRO A 50 -5.54 -5.01 -4.18
CA PRO A 50 -5.56 -6.01 -5.24
C PRO A 50 -5.86 -7.41 -4.67
N SER A 51 -6.57 -8.24 -5.44
CA SER A 51 -7.06 -9.56 -4.98
C SER A 51 -5.97 -10.51 -4.51
N LEU A 52 -4.73 -10.31 -4.95
CA LEU A 52 -3.55 -11.12 -4.61
C LEU A 52 -2.76 -10.57 -3.40
N ALA A 53 -3.19 -9.46 -2.79
CA ALA A 53 -2.41 -8.76 -1.79
C ALA A 53 -2.37 -9.44 -0.41
N GLY A 54 -3.40 -10.22 -0.05
CA GLY A 54 -3.45 -11.03 1.19
C GLY A 54 -2.81 -10.39 2.43
N ASP A 55 -2.06 -11.21 3.20
CA ASP A 55 -1.26 -10.77 4.35
C ASP A 55 0.00 -9.96 3.94
N MET A 56 0.33 -9.91 2.64
CA MET A 56 1.50 -9.17 2.12
C MET A 56 1.31 -7.65 2.13
N LEU A 57 0.09 -7.15 2.36
CA LEU A 57 -0.17 -5.72 2.50
C LEU A 57 0.69 -5.06 3.59
N LEU A 58 1.04 -5.78 4.67
CA LEU A 58 1.90 -5.24 5.73
C LEU A 58 3.34 -4.97 5.26
N CYS A 59 3.81 -5.70 4.25
CA CYS A 59 5.11 -5.52 3.63
C CYS A 59 5.03 -4.65 2.37
N SER A 60 3.87 -4.04 2.10
CA SER A 60 3.64 -3.22 0.92
C SER A 60 3.80 -1.73 1.23
N ARG A 61 4.14 -0.95 0.22
CA ARG A 61 4.12 0.51 0.25
C ARG A 61 3.21 1.03 -0.86
N LEU A 62 2.62 2.18 -0.61
CA LEU A 62 1.81 2.91 -1.59
C LEU A 62 2.67 3.98 -2.27
N ALA A 63 2.32 4.29 -3.51
CA ALA A 63 2.90 5.39 -4.27
C ALA A 63 1.87 6.02 -5.20
N ALA A 64 2.10 7.28 -5.58
CA ALA A 64 1.37 7.92 -6.67
C ALA A 64 2.27 7.94 -7.91
N VAL A 65 1.86 7.23 -8.96
CA VAL A 65 2.61 7.19 -10.23
C VAL A 65 1.68 7.66 -11.34
N SER A 66 2.04 8.77 -11.97
CA SER A 66 1.25 9.36 -13.06
C SER A 66 -0.23 9.59 -12.70
N GLY A 67 -0.50 9.95 -11.45
CA GLY A 67 -1.85 10.19 -10.93
C GLY A 67 -2.63 8.93 -10.50
N TYR A 68 -2.05 7.73 -10.64
CA TYR A 68 -2.67 6.49 -10.18
C TYR A 68 -2.17 6.08 -8.80
N LEU A 69 -3.06 5.51 -8.00
CA LEU A 69 -2.70 4.84 -6.77
C LEU A 69 -2.00 3.52 -7.11
N CYS A 70 -0.77 3.37 -6.63
CA CYS A 70 0.08 2.23 -6.88
C CYS A 70 0.50 1.56 -5.58
N MET A 71 0.83 0.28 -5.66
CA MET A 71 1.30 -0.52 -4.54
C MET A 71 2.46 -1.41 -4.99
N TYR A 72 3.48 -1.56 -4.17
CA TYR A 72 4.61 -2.45 -4.42
C TYR A 72 5.12 -3.05 -3.10
N HIS A 73 5.74 -4.22 -3.19
CA HIS A 73 6.30 -4.90 -2.02
C HIS A 73 7.71 -4.38 -1.72
N THR A 74 8.03 -4.24 -0.44
CA THR A 74 9.39 -3.97 0.03
C THR A 74 9.90 -5.13 0.84
N HIS A 75 11.11 -5.59 0.54
CA HIS A 75 11.80 -6.65 1.28
C HIS A 75 12.47 -6.14 2.57
N ASP A 76 12.38 -4.84 2.86
CA ASP A 76 13.16 -4.11 3.87
C ASP A 76 12.92 -4.49 5.35
N ILE A 77 11.99 -5.39 5.67
CA ILE A 77 11.61 -5.62 7.07
C ILE A 77 12.58 -6.57 7.80
N TYR A 78 13.46 -7.30 7.08
CA TYR A 78 14.36 -8.29 7.69
C TYR A 78 15.81 -8.29 7.21
N ASP A 79 16.28 -7.28 6.48
CA ASP A 79 17.66 -7.28 5.98
C ASP A 79 18.66 -6.75 7.02
N TYR A 80 18.91 -7.57 8.05
CA TYR A 80 20.05 -7.42 8.95
C TYR A 80 21.26 -8.28 8.51
N GLU A 81 21.14 -9.01 7.40
CA GLU A 81 22.23 -9.80 6.82
C GLU A 81 23.03 -8.96 5.82
N VAL A 82 24.11 -8.36 6.33
CA VAL A 82 25.01 -7.42 5.62
C VAL A 82 25.69 -8.04 4.38
N ASP A 83 25.59 -9.36 4.16
CA ASP A 83 26.30 -10.09 3.11
C ASP A 83 25.40 -10.78 2.06
N ARG A 84 24.11 -10.44 1.96
CA ARG A 84 23.30 -10.95 0.83
C ARG A 84 23.75 -10.28 -0.48
N PRO A 85 24.16 -11.04 -1.52
CA PRO A 85 24.40 -10.46 -2.83
C PRO A 85 23.10 -9.80 -3.29
N ALA A 86 23.20 -8.58 -3.84
CA ALA A 86 22.05 -7.87 -4.39
C ALA A 86 21.42 -8.71 -5.50
N VAL A 87 20.44 -9.53 -5.15
CA VAL A 87 19.62 -10.24 -6.11
C VAL A 87 18.78 -9.17 -6.80
N LYS A 88 18.82 -9.12 -8.13
CA LYS A 88 17.81 -8.38 -8.89
C LYS A 88 16.47 -9.08 -8.66
N GLU A 89 15.81 -8.71 -7.58
CA GLU A 89 14.45 -9.15 -7.32
C GLU A 89 13.52 -8.29 -8.15
N ASN A 90 12.68 -8.95 -8.96
CA ASN A 90 11.69 -8.22 -9.75
C ASN A 90 10.70 -7.54 -8.79
N ILE A 91 10.37 -6.29 -9.06
CA ILE A 91 9.40 -5.54 -8.27
C ILE A 91 8.03 -5.76 -8.90
N ASP A 92 7.12 -6.41 -8.16
CA ASP A 92 5.71 -6.46 -8.53
C ASP A 92 5.03 -5.13 -8.17
N LEU A 93 4.78 -4.31 -9.18
CA LEU A 93 4.04 -3.06 -9.11
C LEU A 93 2.57 -3.27 -9.47
N TRP A 94 1.68 -2.91 -8.57
CA TRP A 94 0.25 -2.88 -8.80
C TRP A 94 -0.20 -1.44 -9.06
N VAL A 95 -1.04 -1.23 -10.08
CA VAL A 95 -1.58 0.09 -10.45
C VAL A 95 -3.10 0.01 -10.52
N MET A 96 -3.80 0.83 -9.73
CA MET A 96 -5.26 0.94 -9.77
C MET A 96 -5.66 1.85 -10.93
N LYS A 97 -6.16 1.28 -12.03
CA LYS A 97 -6.53 2.05 -13.23
C LYS A 97 -7.81 2.86 -13.07
N GLU A 98 -8.75 2.35 -12.28
CA GLU A 98 -10.00 3.03 -11.95
C GLU A 98 -10.09 3.15 -10.43
N TYR A 99 -10.09 4.38 -9.94
CA TYR A 99 -10.02 4.63 -8.51
C TYR A 99 -11.19 3.98 -7.76
N GLY A 100 -10.87 3.27 -6.67
CA GLY A 100 -11.85 2.55 -5.84
C GLY A 100 -12.33 1.21 -6.40
N ILE A 101 -11.96 0.83 -7.62
CA ILE A 101 -12.41 -0.43 -8.25
C ILE A 101 -11.35 -1.52 -8.07
N ARG A 102 -11.68 -2.58 -7.32
CA ARG A 102 -10.76 -3.71 -7.02
C ARG A 102 -10.24 -4.38 -8.28
N GLU A 103 -11.11 -4.60 -9.25
CA GLU A 103 -10.78 -5.34 -10.47
C GLU A 103 -9.89 -4.52 -11.42
N SER A 104 -9.72 -3.22 -11.16
CA SER A 104 -8.89 -2.32 -11.97
C SER A 104 -7.41 -2.36 -11.62
N TRP A 105 -7.03 -3.09 -10.56
CA TRP A 105 -5.64 -3.28 -10.20
C TRP A 105 -4.93 -4.15 -11.24
N ILE A 106 -3.94 -3.58 -11.93
CA ILE A 106 -3.10 -4.29 -12.90
C ILE A 106 -1.70 -4.48 -12.31
N ARG A 107 -1.19 -5.71 -12.37
CA ARG A 107 0.17 -6.05 -11.96
C ARG A 107 1.15 -5.91 -13.12
N PHE A 108 2.27 -5.26 -12.86
CA PHE A 108 3.46 -5.19 -13.70
C PHE A 108 4.64 -5.74 -12.91
N THR A 109 5.48 -6.55 -13.55
CA THR A 109 6.72 -7.04 -12.96
C THR A 109 7.86 -6.28 -13.64
N VAL A 110 8.66 -5.56 -12.85
CA VAL A 110 9.73 -4.65 -13.32
C VAL A 110 11.10 -5.13 -12.88
#